data_AF-A0A7V9MMK4-F1
#
_entry.id   AF-A0A7V9MMK4-F1
#
_cell.length_a   1.000
_cell.length_b   1.000
_cell.length_c   1.000
_cell.angle_alpha   90.00
_cell.angle_beta   90.00
_cell.angle_gamma   90.00
#
_symmetry.space_group_name_H-M   'P 1'
#
loop_
_entity.id
_entity.type
_entity.pdbx_description
1 polymer ?
#
loop_
_entity_poly.entity_id
_entity_poly.type
_entity_poly.pdbx_seq_one_letter_code
_entity_poly.pdbx_strand_id
1 'polypeptide(L)'
;MLKNMQEQFSNLDIIQEDSMNYAEANPVFICTSNELMEKLKCADVFEFNEAVNRALKTCQSLSISLNQHFKRIYSGHHHQTLNAEWHFTSLACYLVIINANPANYNVARAQLFFFEKRKGI
;
A
#
# COMPACT_ATOMS: atom_id res chain seq x y z
N MET A 1 -0.02 0.09 24.18
CA MET A 1 0.35 -0.58 22.92
C MET A 1 -0.50 -0.10 21.75
N LEU A 2 -1.85 -0.08 21.88
CA LEU A 2 -2.78 0.40 20.84
C LEU A 2 -2.62 1.88 20.46
N LYS A 3 -2.42 2.80 21.44
CA LYS A 3 -2.18 4.24 21.15
C LYS A 3 -0.99 4.49 20.21
N ASN A 4 0.13 3.79 20.41
CA ASN A 4 1.31 3.92 19.54
C ASN A 4 1.09 3.32 18.14
N MET A 5 0.14 2.39 17.97
CA MET A 5 -0.24 1.86 16.66
C MET A 5 -1.11 2.83 15.88
N GLN A 6 -2.07 3.46 16.56
CA GLN A 6 -2.93 4.48 15.97
C GLN A 6 -2.12 5.67 15.46
N GLU A 7 -1.13 6.15 16.22
CA GLU A 7 -0.27 7.27 15.76
C GLU A 7 0.64 6.88 14.56
N GLN A 8 1.13 5.64 14.50
CA GLN A 8 2.02 5.18 13.42
C GLN A 8 1.27 5.02 12.08
N PHE A 9 -0.02 4.68 12.14
CA PHE A 9 -0.86 4.35 10.99
C PHE A 9 -2.05 5.29 10.81
N SER A 10 -2.11 6.41 11.52
CA SER A 10 -3.19 7.41 11.41
C SER A 10 -3.35 7.95 9.98
N ASN A 11 -2.26 8.06 9.22
CA ASN A 11 -2.33 8.48 7.81
C ASN A 11 -2.93 7.39 6.88
N LEU A 12 -3.07 6.16 7.36
CA LEU A 12 -3.82 5.09 6.69
C LEU A 12 -5.31 5.16 7.05
N ASP A 13 -5.74 6.16 7.82
CA ASP A 13 -7.16 6.33 8.16
C ASP A 13 -8.02 6.77 6.98
N ILE A 14 -7.42 7.27 5.91
CA ILE A 14 -8.04 7.64 4.64
C ILE A 14 -8.54 6.40 3.86
N ILE A 15 -8.27 5.18 4.36
CA ILE A 15 -8.62 3.94 3.66
C ILE A 15 -10.12 3.60 3.70
N GLN A 16 -10.91 4.26 4.55
CA GLN A 16 -12.28 3.82 4.84
C GLN A 16 -13.39 4.40 3.95
N GLU A 17 -13.29 5.64 3.44
CA GLU A 17 -14.44 6.25 2.73
C GLU A 17 -14.53 5.89 1.24
N ASP A 18 -13.43 5.62 0.55
CA ASP A 18 -13.44 5.41 -0.92
C ASP A 18 -13.69 3.96 -1.38
N SER A 19 -13.73 3.00 -0.46
CA SER A 19 -13.74 1.57 -0.81
C SER A 19 -15.03 1.06 -1.47
N MET A 20 -16.03 1.92 -1.66
CA MET A 20 -17.32 1.58 -2.26
C MET A 20 -17.74 2.45 -3.45
N ASN A 21 -16.84 3.28 -4.00
CA ASN A 21 -17.12 4.04 -5.22
C ASN A 21 -15.94 3.94 -6.20
N TYR A 22 -15.90 2.89 -7.01
CA TYR A 22 -14.88 2.65 -8.06
C TYR A 22 -14.92 3.70 -9.21
N ALA A 23 -15.60 4.83 -9.00
CA ALA A 23 -15.99 5.81 -10.00
C ALA A 23 -15.38 7.20 -9.75
N GLU A 24 -14.27 7.31 -9.02
CA GLU A 24 -13.57 8.59 -8.97
C GLU A 24 -12.81 8.84 -10.27
N ALA A 25 -13.23 9.88 -11.00
CA ALA A 25 -12.59 10.36 -12.22
C ALA A 25 -11.14 10.86 -11.98
N ASN A 26 -10.71 11.01 -10.71
CA ASN A 26 -9.39 11.50 -10.32
C ASN A 26 -8.81 10.69 -9.14
N PRO A 27 -7.99 9.66 -9.39
CA PRO A 27 -7.40 8.87 -8.31
C PRO A 27 -6.45 9.70 -7.44
N VAL A 28 -6.66 9.67 -6.13
CA VAL A 28 -5.80 10.32 -5.14
C VAL A 28 -4.73 9.33 -4.65
N PHE A 29 -3.49 9.54 -5.09
CA PHE A 29 -2.34 8.76 -4.62
C PHE A 29 -1.80 9.35 -3.32
N ILE A 30 -1.83 8.56 -2.24
CA ILE A 30 -1.57 9.03 -0.87
C ILE A 30 -0.25 8.52 -0.28
N CYS A 31 0.40 7.56 -0.94
CA CYS A 31 1.62 6.94 -0.41
C CYS A 31 2.52 6.43 -1.53
N THR A 32 3.83 6.58 -1.38
CA THR A 32 4.81 5.95 -2.28
C THR A 32 5.32 4.60 -1.76
N SER A 33 5.99 3.80 -2.61
CA SER A 33 6.67 2.58 -2.18
C SER A 33 7.72 2.83 -1.11
N ASN A 34 8.50 3.91 -1.24
CA ASN A 34 9.54 4.22 -0.25
C ASN A 34 8.92 4.55 1.10
N GLU A 35 7.88 5.40 1.11
CA GLU A 35 7.14 5.75 2.33
C GLU A 35 6.50 4.53 2.99
N LEU A 36 5.90 3.64 2.19
CA LEU A 36 5.26 2.43 2.71
C LEU A 36 6.29 1.45 3.27
N MET A 37 7.41 1.25 2.57
CA MET A 37 8.52 0.43 3.05
C MET A 37 9.10 0.96 4.36
N GLU A 38 9.27 2.28 4.48
CA GLU A 38 9.72 2.94 5.72
C GLU A 38 8.74 2.70 6.89
N LYS A 39 7.44 2.93 6.66
CA LYS A 39 6.39 2.70 7.67
C LYS A 39 6.33 1.24 8.15
N LEU A 40 6.55 0.30 7.24
CA LEU A 40 6.58 -1.14 7.52
C LEU A 40 7.96 -1.63 7.99
N LYS A 41 8.99 -0.75 8.01
CA LYS A 41 10.39 -1.12 8.23
C LYS A 41 10.79 -2.35 7.40
N CYS A 42 10.35 -2.38 6.16
CA CYS A 42 10.68 -3.42 5.19
C CYS A 42 11.90 -2.95 4.40
N ALA A 43 13.07 -3.55 4.67
CA ALA A 43 14.30 -3.20 3.96
C ALA A 43 14.47 -3.98 2.65
N ASP A 44 13.75 -5.10 2.48
CA ASP A 44 13.85 -5.96 1.32
C ASP A 44 12.92 -5.46 0.19
N VAL A 45 13.53 -4.84 -0.80
CA VAL A 45 12.85 -4.34 -2.02
C VAL A 45 12.26 -5.48 -2.84
N PHE A 46 12.89 -6.66 -2.86
CA PHE A 46 12.39 -7.81 -3.59
C PHE A 46 11.10 -8.35 -2.94
N GLU A 47 11.12 -8.53 -1.62
CA GLU A 47 9.94 -8.95 -0.87
C GLU A 47 8.78 -7.96 -0.98
N PHE A 48 9.07 -6.66 -0.95
CA PHE A 48 8.07 -5.63 -1.15
C PHE A 48 7.46 -5.67 -2.55
N ASN A 49 8.28 -5.81 -3.60
CA ASN A 49 7.78 -5.95 -4.97
C ASN A 49 6.93 -7.20 -5.16
N GLU A 50 7.24 -8.30 -4.48
CA GLU A 50 6.39 -9.49 -4.48
C GLU A 50 5.02 -9.23 -3.84
N ALA A 51 4.97 -8.43 -2.77
CA ALA A 51 3.70 -7.99 -2.17
C ALA A 51 2.89 -7.12 -3.16
N VAL A 52 3.54 -6.19 -3.86
CA VAL A 52 2.92 -5.38 -4.92
C VAL A 52 2.40 -6.25 -6.06
N ASN A 53 3.19 -7.23 -6.53
CA ASN A 53 2.78 -8.16 -7.59
C ASN A 53 1.53 -8.96 -7.19
N ARG A 54 1.45 -9.43 -5.94
CA ARG A 54 0.26 -10.11 -5.41
C ARG A 54 -0.95 -9.17 -5.29
N ALA A 55 -0.75 -7.92 -4.90
CA ALA A 55 -1.79 -6.90 -4.87
C ALA A 55 -2.36 -6.60 -6.27
N LEU A 56 -1.49 -6.44 -7.27
CA LEU A 56 -1.90 -6.27 -8.67
C LEU A 56 -2.73 -7.46 -9.16
N LYS A 57 -2.30 -8.69 -8.88
CA LYS A 57 -3.06 -9.92 -9.23
C LYS A 57 -4.43 -9.97 -8.55
N THR A 58 -4.54 -9.47 -7.33
CA THR A 58 -5.82 -9.35 -6.61
C THR A 58 -6.78 -8.43 -7.36
N CYS A 59 -6.33 -7.22 -7.73
CA CYS A 59 -7.13 -6.29 -8.52
C CYS A 59 -7.51 -6.86 -9.88
N GLN A 60 -6.57 -7.49 -10.60
CA GLN A 60 -6.84 -8.14 -11.89
C GLN A 60 -7.95 -9.19 -11.78
N SER A 61 -7.88 -10.05 -10.76
CA SER A 61 -8.85 -11.13 -10.54
C SER A 61 -10.26 -10.60 -10.21
N LEU A 62 -10.34 -9.39 -9.65
CA LEU A 62 -11.59 -8.72 -9.30
C LEU A 62 -12.05 -7.70 -10.36
N SER A 63 -11.37 -7.62 -11.51
CA SER A 63 -11.62 -6.61 -12.56
C SER A 63 -11.56 -5.17 -12.05
N ILE A 64 -10.75 -4.90 -11.03
CA ILE A 64 -10.47 -3.56 -10.51
C ILE A 64 -9.38 -2.91 -11.38
N SER A 65 -9.58 -1.65 -11.79
CA SER A 65 -8.63 -0.94 -12.64
C SER A 65 -7.30 -0.68 -11.94
N LEU A 66 -6.22 -1.25 -12.47
CA LEU A 66 -4.88 -1.07 -11.89
C LEU A 66 -4.41 0.38 -11.96
N ASN A 67 -4.66 1.06 -13.08
CA ASN A 67 -4.16 2.42 -13.33
C ASN A 67 -4.82 3.46 -12.40
N GLN A 68 -5.96 3.15 -11.80
CA GLN A 68 -6.61 3.99 -10.79
C GLN A 68 -6.00 3.84 -9.39
N HIS A 69 -5.18 2.81 -9.15
CA HIS A 69 -4.69 2.49 -7.80
C HIS A 69 -3.17 2.34 -7.70
N PHE A 70 -2.52 1.96 -8.80
CA PHE A 70 -1.08 1.74 -8.89
C PHE A 70 -0.52 2.59 -10.02
N LYS A 71 0.34 3.54 -9.68
CA LYS A 71 1.05 4.37 -10.65
C LYS A 71 2.55 4.20 -10.47
N ARG A 72 3.25 3.80 -11.53
CA ARG A 72 4.71 3.68 -11.52
C ARG A 72 5.32 4.93 -12.14
N ILE A 73 6.16 5.61 -11.38
CA ILE A 73 6.90 6.80 -11.83
C ILE A 73 8.36 6.39 -12.02
N TYR A 74 8.90 6.71 -13.18
CA TYR A 74 10.31 6.51 -13.49
C TYR A 74 11.02 7.85 -13.44
N SER A 75 12.02 7.96 -12.58
CA SER A 75 12.91 9.11 -12.51
C SER A 75 14.29 8.69 -13.00
N GLY A 76 14.84 9.47 -13.92
CA GLY A 76 16.19 9.27 -14.44
C GLY A 76 16.74 10.58 -14.96
N HIS A 77 17.99 10.86 -14.61
CA HIS A 77 18.79 11.84 -15.32
C HIS A 77 19.62 11.13 -16.38
N HIS A 78 19.88 11.81 -17.50
CA HIS A 78 20.72 11.31 -18.59
C HIS A 78 21.97 10.60 -18.05
N HIS A 79 22.16 9.34 -18.45
CA HIS A 79 23.28 8.45 -18.08
C HIS A 79 23.29 7.83 -16.66
N GLN A 80 22.20 7.90 -15.89
CA GLN A 80 22.07 7.20 -14.60
C GLN A 80 20.99 6.10 -14.60
N THR A 81 21.09 5.19 -13.63
CA THR A 81 20.12 4.12 -13.36
C THR A 81 18.71 4.69 -13.24
N LEU A 82 17.75 4.15 -14.01
CA LEU A 82 16.34 4.48 -13.89
C LEU A 82 15.83 4.03 -12.53
N ASN A 83 15.47 4.99 -11.66
CA ASN A 83 14.79 4.70 -10.42
C ASN A 83 13.28 4.60 -10.71
N ALA A 84 12.65 3.53 -10.23
CA ALA A 84 11.22 3.33 -10.37
C ALA A 84 10.56 3.35 -8.99
N GLU A 85 9.57 4.20 -8.82
CA GLU A 85 8.81 4.36 -7.58
C GLU A 85 7.33 4.07 -7.84
N TRP A 86 6.69 3.35 -6.94
CA TRP A 86 5.24 3.16 -6.99
C TRP A 86 4.55 4.24 -6.17
N HIS A 87 3.41 4.67 -6.67
CA HIS A 87 2.44 5.50 -5.97
C HIS A 87 1.16 4.70 -5.83
N PHE A 88 0.58 4.76 -4.64
CA PHE A 88 -0.57 3.96 -4.23
C PHE A 88 -1.70 4.86 -3.76
N THR A 89 -2.93 4.49 -4.11
CA THR A 89 -4.12 4.95 -3.39
C THR A 89 -4.24 4.22 -2.05
N SER A 90 -5.20 4.64 -1.24
CA SER A 90 -5.65 3.93 -0.05
C SER A 90 -5.86 2.42 -0.25
N LEU A 91 -6.62 2.04 -1.28
CA LEU A 91 -6.90 0.64 -1.58
C LEU A 91 -5.62 -0.13 -1.95
N ALA A 92 -4.75 0.45 -2.79
CA ALA A 92 -3.49 -0.19 -3.15
C ALA A 92 -2.58 -0.38 -1.92
N CYS A 93 -2.48 0.61 -1.02
CA CYS A 93 -1.71 0.46 0.23
C CYS A 93 -2.21 -0.73 1.06
N TYR A 94 -3.52 -0.80 1.28
CA TYR A 94 -4.13 -1.90 2.01
C TYR A 94 -3.83 -3.24 1.35
N LEU A 95 -4.04 -3.36 0.03
CA LEU A 95 -3.79 -4.59 -0.72
C LEU A 95 -2.32 -5.02 -0.67
N VAL A 96 -1.37 -4.09 -0.74
CA VAL A 96 0.06 -4.38 -0.59
C VAL A 96 0.34 -4.92 0.81
N ILE A 97 -0.19 -4.30 1.86
CA ILE A 97 0.04 -4.70 3.25
C ILE A 97 -0.52 -6.09 3.55
N ILE A 98 -1.76 -6.38 3.14
CA ILE A 98 -2.35 -7.72 3.38
C ILE A 98 -1.65 -8.83 2.59
N ASN A 99 -1.03 -8.50 1.45
CA ASN A 99 -0.27 -9.44 0.64
C ASN A 99 1.21 -9.50 1.02
N ALA A 100 1.70 -8.65 1.92
CA ALA A 100 3.08 -8.67 2.39
C ALA A 100 3.33 -9.84 3.38
N ASN A 101 4.58 -10.23 3.52
CA ASN A 101 4.97 -11.38 4.35
C ASN A 101 4.79 -11.07 5.84
N PRO A 102 3.93 -11.82 6.57
CA PRO A 102 3.71 -11.61 8.01
C PRO A 102 4.92 -12.03 8.86
N ALA A 103 5.94 -12.69 8.31
CA ALA A 103 7.19 -12.93 9.03
C ALA A 103 7.89 -11.62 9.44
N ASN A 104 7.62 -10.51 8.75
CA ASN A 104 7.98 -9.18 9.21
C ASN A 104 6.99 -8.72 10.31
N TYR A 105 7.52 -8.50 11.52
CA TYR A 105 6.74 -8.07 12.68
C TYR A 105 5.85 -6.83 12.43
N ASN A 106 6.35 -5.83 11.70
CA ASN A 106 5.57 -4.62 11.43
C ASN A 106 4.49 -4.83 10.38
N VAL A 107 4.72 -5.73 9.43
CA VAL A 107 3.69 -6.18 8.48
C VAL A 107 2.57 -6.88 9.23
N ALA A 108 2.89 -7.86 10.09
CA ALA A 108 1.89 -8.57 10.89
C ALA A 108 1.08 -7.61 11.78
N ARG A 109 1.74 -6.61 12.40
CA ARG A 109 1.07 -5.55 13.17
C ARG A 109 0.13 -4.71 12.31
N ALA A 110 0.55 -4.30 11.11
CA ALA A 110 -0.29 -3.51 10.22
C ALA A 110 -1.51 -4.32 9.75
N GLN A 111 -1.32 -5.60 9.42
CA GLN A 111 -2.40 -6.52 9.03
C GLN A 111 -3.44 -6.68 10.16
N LEU A 112 -2.99 -6.87 11.40
CA LEU A 112 -3.87 -6.92 12.56
C LEU A 112 -4.60 -5.60 12.78
N PHE A 113 -3.90 -4.47 12.72
CA PHE A 113 -4.49 -3.14 12.85
C PHE A 113 -5.64 -2.94 11.86
N PHE A 114 -5.44 -3.28 10.59
CA PHE A 114 -6.50 -3.15 9.59
C PHE A 114 -7.69 -4.08 9.84
N PHE A 115 -7.43 -5.29 10.32
CA PHE A 115 -8.49 -6.22 10.68
C PHE A 115 -9.34 -5.70 11.85
N GLU A 116 -8.70 -5.19 12.91
CA GLU A 116 -9.37 -4.61 14.08
C GLU A 116 -10.18 -3.37 13.69
N LYS A 117 -9.57 -2.44 12.93
CA LYS A 117 -10.24 -1.23 12.46
C LYS A 117 -11.48 -1.53 11.62
N ARG A 118 -11.48 -2.62 10.84
CA ARG A 118 -12.64 -3.03 10.04
C ARG A 118 -13.77 -3.64 10.86
N LYS A 119 -13.46 -4.19 12.04
CA LYS A 119 -14.47 -4.83 12.93
C LYS A 119 -15.18 -3.84 13.85
N GLY A 120 -14.73 -2.59 13.93
CA GLY A 120 -15.30 -1.62 14.88
C GLY A 120 -15.13 -2.05 16.34
N ILE A 121 -14.10 -2.85 16.64
CA ILE A 121 -13.70 -3.25 17.99
C ILE A 121 -12.58 -2.32 18.44
#